data_AF-A0A9E3I2D5-F1
#
_entry.id   AF-A0A9E3I2D5-F1
#
_cell.length_a   1.000
_cell.length_b   1.000
_cell.length_c   1.000
_cell.angle_alpha   90.00
_cell.angle_beta   90.00
_cell.angle_gamma   90.00
#
_symmetry.space_group_name_H-M   'P 1'
#
loop_
_entity.id
_entity.type
_entity.pdbx_description
1 polymer ?
#
loop_
_entity_poly.entity_id
_entity_poly.type
_entity_poly.pdbx_seq_one_letter_code
_entity_poly.pdbx_strand_id
1 'polypeptide(L)'
;MNRRTFLKQSTALGTGLTILKSGILKAGNSPNEKLNIAVIGVAGRGGSNLNNVKSENIVALCDVNAKNLAKAANQFPRAKTYSDWRKCLEQKDIDAVVCSTTDHTHAFVNVWAMNRGKHVYCEKPLANSVQEAHMVRQAYLKNKNKLATQMGTQIHASDNYRRMVELVRGGAIGTVKEARVWCGRTPKGGSYFPEVKPVPDHINWDLWIGPSPYHPYNPGYFGGCLAWNRFWDFGSGQIGDMGSHMMDMAYWALDLKLPTSCEAAGTPVNTDTCPQWLTAEWDHPANDWRPAVKVYWYDGTKKPGMPSEAFNREKLFKGVIFKGDKGWLVADYGWRILMLRGDMTHYESPKSGDLIPPSPGHHNEWIIGCKTGKPTLCNFDYSGALIESNMLALAAYRVGKKLEYNAKNMKATNCPEADKYIRKTYRKGWVLNG
;
A
#
# COMPACT_ATOMS: atom_id res chain seq x y z
N MET A 1 -21.01 -9.09 -61.49
CA MET A 1 -21.91 -9.24 -60.31
C MET A 1 -21.09 -9.76 -59.14
N ASN A 2 -21.15 -9.21 -57.92
CA ASN A 2 -20.57 -7.92 -57.53
C ASN A 2 -19.73 -8.14 -56.24
N ARG A 3 -18.47 -7.66 -56.19
CA ARG A 3 -17.50 -7.80 -55.07
C ARG A 3 -17.77 -6.82 -53.92
N ARG A 4 -19.02 -6.62 -53.50
CA ARG A 4 -19.38 -5.56 -52.53
C ARG A 4 -20.38 -5.90 -51.41
N THR A 5 -20.70 -7.16 -51.16
CA THR A 5 -21.72 -7.48 -50.14
C THR A 5 -21.42 -8.71 -49.28
N PHE A 6 -20.25 -8.73 -48.64
CA PHE A 6 -20.07 -9.55 -47.44
C PHE A 6 -19.24 -8.81 -46.38
N LEU A 7 -19.49 -7.50 -46.28
CA LEU A 7 -19.14 -6.63 -45.17
C LEU A 7 -20.45 -6.28 -44.47
N LYS A 8 -20.94 -7.19 -43.61
CA LYS A 8 -21.97 -6.92 -42.60
C LYS A 8 -22.14 -8.17 -41.75
N GLN A 9 -21.55 -8.15 -40.55
CA GLN A 9 -21.68 -9.06 -39.39
C GLN A 9 -20.34 -9.64 -38.94
N SER A 10 -19.51 -8.79 -38.34
CA SER A 10 -18.52 -9.13 -37.29
C SER A 10 -17.92 -7.83 -36.75
N THR A 11 -18.74 -7.04 -36.07
CA THR A 11 -18.29 -5.90 -35.25
C THR A 11 -18.63 -6.20 -33.80
N ALA A 12 -17.73 -6.89 -33.11
CA ALA A 12 -17.60 -6.82 -31.66
C ALA A 12 -16.23 -7.40 -31.25
N LEU A 13 -15.45 -6.56 -30.57
CA LEU A 13 -14.30 -6.91 -29.72
C LEU A 13 -12.98 -7.27 -30.42
N GLY A 14 -12.32 -6.25 -30.97
CA GLY A 14 -10.91 -6.33 -31.29
C GLY A 14 -10.37 -5.00 -31.83
N THR A 15 -9.72 -4.22 -30.97
CA THR A 15 -8.58 -3.28 -31.21
C THR A 15 -8.61 -2.09 -30.25
N GLY A 16 -7.95 -2.27 -29.10
CA GLY A 16 -7.37 -1.16 -28.35
C GLY A 16 -5.88 -1.10 -28.63
N LEU A 17 -5.48 -0.94 -29.90
CA LEU A 17 -4.11 -0.55 -30.27
C LEU A 17 -3.86 0.84 -29.69
N THR A 18 -3.32 0.90 -28.46
CA THR A 18 -2.73 2.12 -27.94
C THR A 18 -1.44 2.39 -28.70
N ILE A 19 -1.57 3.05 -29.85
CA ILE A 19 -0.49 3.85 -30.40
C ILE A 19 -0.17 4.89 -29.32
N LEU A 20 0.89 4.64 -28.55
CA LEU A 20 1.47 5.62 -27.65
C LEU A 20 1.98 6.78 -28.51
N LYS A 21 1.12 7.75 -28.80
CA LYS A 21 1.57 9.06 -29.27
C LYS A 21 2.50 9.59 -28.19
N SER A 22 3.76 9.79 -28.57
CA SER A 22 4.85 10.43 -27.83
C SER A 22 4.53 11.85 -27.31
N GLY A 23 3.30 12.34 -27.45
CA GLY A 23 2.80 13.63 -26.96
C GLY A 23 2.26 13.64 -25.53
N ILE A 24 2.06 12.49 -24.86
CA ILE A 24 1.52 12.46 -23.49
C ILE A 24 2.57 12.77 -22.41
N LEU A 25 3.87 12.71 -22.76
CA LEU A 25 4.95 13.19 -21.87
C LEU A 25 5.01 14.72 -21.76
N LYS A 26 4.09 15.46 -22.40
CA LYS A 26 3.95 16.93 -22.31
C LYS A 26 2.68 17.39 -21.59
N ALA A 27 2.03 16.53 -20.81
CA ALA A 27 0.94 16.97 -19.94
C ALA A 27 1.51 17.81 -18.79
N GLY A 28 1.41 19.15 -18.89
CA GLY A 28 1.67 20.07 -17.80
C GLY A 28 2.94 20.90 -17.97
N ASN A 29 2.89 21.92 -18.84
CA ASN A 29 3.88 23.00 -18.84
C ASN A 29 3.25 24.40 -18.73
N SER A 30 1.91 24.51 -18.68
CA SER A 30 1.26 25.79 -18.39
C SER A 30 0.96 25.94 -16.89
N PRO A 31 1.15 27.13 -16.28
CA PRO A 31 0.82 27.38 -14.87
C PRO A 31 -0.63 27.03 -14.48
N ASN A 32 -1.57 27.08 -15.43
CA ASN A 32 -3.00 26.79 -15.22
C ASN A 32 -3.32 25.29 -15.20
N GLU A 33 -2.35 24.41 -15.49
CA GLU A 33 -2.52 22.95 -15.46
C GLU A 33 -1.88 22.30 -14.22
N LYS A 34 -1.37 23.12 -13.27
CA LYS A 34 -0.77 22.62 -12.03
C LYS A 34 -1.85 22.31 -10.99
N LEU A 35 -1.67 21.20 -10.29
CA LEU A 35 -2.50 20.83 -9.15
C LEU A 35 -2.16 21.73 -7.96
N ASN A 36 -3.18 22.13 -7.21
CA ASN A 36 -3.03 22.67 -5.87
C ASN A 36 -3.03 21.54 -4.85
N ILE A 37 -1.87 21.30 -4.24
CA ILE A 37 -1.61 20.17 -3.36
C ILE A 37 -1.50 20.63 -1.91
N ALA A 38 -2.21 19.93 -1.03
CA ALA A 38 -1.99 19.96 0.41
C ALA A 38 -1.09 18.80 0.83
N VAL A 39 -0.07 19.06 1.66
CA VAL A 39 0.80 18.02 2.21
C VAL A 39 0.62 17.93 3.72
N ILE A 40 0.20 16.76 4.20
CA ILE A 40 -0.13 16.48 5.59
C ILE A 40 0.92 15.49 6.14
N GLY A 41 1.72 15.96 7.10
CA GLY A 41 2.99 15.36 7.51
C GLY A 41 4.11 15.84 6.58
N VAL A 42 4.97 16.76 7.04
CA VAL A 42 5.91 17.49 6.17
C VAL A 42 7.39 17.22 6.50
N ALA A 43 7.66 16.35 7.47
CA ALA A 43 9.01 15.94 7.86
C ALA A 43 9.31 14.48 7.47
N GLY A 44 10.58 14.08 7.55
CA GLY A 44 11.02 12.72 7.26
C GLY A 44 10.54 12.21 5.90
N ARG A 45 9.73 11.14 5.89
CA ARG A 45 9.12 10.60 4.66
C ARG A 45 8.17 11.60 4.00
N GLY A 46 7.38 12.34 4.79
CA GLY A 46 6.52 13.41 4.30
C GLY A 46 7.29 14.54 3.61
N GLY A 47 8.45 14.92 4.15
CA GLY A 47 9.35 15.88 3.50
C GLY A 47 9.92 15.36 2.16
N SER A 48 10.19 14.05 2.08
CA SER A 48 10.57 13.42 0.81
C SER A 48 9.41 13.45 -0.20
N ASN A 49 8.19 13.18 0.23
CA ASN A 49 7.02 13.26 -0.65
C ASN A 49 6.73 14.69 -1.10
N LEU A 50 6.80 15.67 -0.20
CA LEU A 50 6.70 17.11 -0.50
C LEU A 50 7.68 17.49 -1.61
N ASN A 51 8.94 17.05 -1.52
CA ASN A 51 9.95 17.31 -2.54
C ASN A 51 9.63 16.65 -3.89
N ASN A 52 9.01 15.46 -3.90
CA ASN A 52 8.64 14.76 -5.13
C ASN A 52 7.41 15.34 -5.83
N VAL A 53 6.61 16.17 -5.16
CA VAL A 53 5.43 16.82 -5.74
C VAL A 53 5.60 18.33 -5.95
N LYS A 54 6.78 18.90 -5.68
CA LYS A 54 7.05 20.35 -5.76
C LYS A 54 6.99 20.94 -7.17
N SER A 55 6.84 20.12 -8.20
CA SER A 55 6.55 20.59 -9.57
C SER A 55 5.16 21.22 -9.67
N GLU A 56 4.24 20.81 -8.79
CA GLU A 56 2.88 21.32 -8.65
C GLU A 56 2.81 22.48 -7.63
N ASN A 57 1.63 23.09 -7.46
CA ASN A 57 1.45 24.19 -6.51
C ASN A 57 1.26 23.63 -5.10
N ILE A 58 2.19 23.90 -4.18
CA ILE A 58 1.99 23.58 -2.77
C ILE A 58 1.23 24.73 -2.12
N VAL A 59 -0.06 24.51 -1.81
CA VAL A 59 -0.97 25.55 -1.30
C VAL A 59 -1.28 25.41 0.18
N ALA A 60 -1.05 24.22 0.75
CA ALA A 60 -1.26 23.96 2.17
C ALA A 60 -0.22 22.98 2.73
N LEU A 61 0.25 23.26 3.93
CA LEU A 61 1.15 22.41 4.71
C LEU A 61 0.51 22.13 6.06
N CYS A 62 0.51 20.87 6.48
CA CYS A 62 -0.06 20.48 7.76
C CYS A 62 0.90 19.59 8.54
N ASP A 63 1.20 19.95 9.80
CA ASP A 63 2.00 19.10 10.70
C ASP A 63 1.67 19.44 12.15
N VAL A 64 1.57 18.41 12.99
CA VAL A 64 1.32 18.58 14.43
C VAL A 64 2.54 19.13 15.17
N ASN A 65 3.72 19.10 14.55
CA ASN A 65 4.95 19.68 15.05
C ASN A 65 5.24 21.03 14.37
N ALA A 66 5.09 22.12 15.11
CA ALA A 66 5.26 23.48 14.62
C ALA A 66 6.68 23.76 14.09
N LYS A 67 7.72 23.07 14.60
CA LYS A 67 9.10 23.22 14.09
C LYS A 67 9.25 22.59 12.71
N ASN A 68 8.62 21.45 12.46
CA ASN A 68 8.59 20.82 11.14
C ASN A 68 7.81 21.70 10.15
N LEU A 69 6.66 22.21 10.60
CA LEU A 69 5.81 23.09 9.81
C LEU A 69 6.54 24.37 9.40
N ALA A 70 7.25 25.02 10.33
CA ALA A 70 8.05 26.22 10.04
C ALA A 70 9.16 25.95 9.00
N LYS A 71 9.86 24.82 9.12
CA LYS A 71 10.89 24.42 8.13
C LYS A 71 10.32 24.23 6.72
N ALA A 72 9.13 23.62 6.61
CA ALA A 72 8.45 23.44 5.33
C ALA A 72 7.91 24.78 4.79
N ALA A 73 7.32 25.62 5.65
CA ALA A 73 6.81 26.94 5.28
C ALA A 73 7.91 27.86 4.73
N ASN A 74 9.14 27.78 5.26
CA ASN A 74 10.27 28.52 4.71
C ASN A 74 10.61 28.13 3.26
N GLN A 75 10.36 26.87 2.88
CA GLN A 75 10.56 26.40 1.49
C GLN A 75 9.38 26.76 0.58
N PHE A 76 8.18 26.86 1.16
CA PHE A 76 6.93 27.16 0.44
C PHE A 76 6.18 28.32 1.11
N PRO A 77 6.70 29.56 1.04
CA PRO A 77 6.19 30.69 1.83
C PRO A 77 4.78 31.14 1.47
N ARG A 78 4.24 30.67 0.34
CA ARG A 78 2.86 30.95 -0.09
C ARG A 78 1.85 29.91 0.42
N ALA A 79 2.31 28.78 0.94
CA ALA A 79 1.42 27.74 1.44
C ALA A 79 0.84 28.14 2.80
N LYS A 80 -0.47 27.97 2.97
CA LYS A 80 -1.10 28.12 4.28
C LYS A 80 -0.67 26.99 5.21
N THR A 81 -0.50 27.28 6.49
CA THR A 81 -0.03 26.31 7.47
C THR A 81 -1.16 25.91 8.43
N TYR A 82 -1.19 24.61 8.77
CA TYR A 82 -2.19 24.03 9.65
C TYR A 82 -1.52 23.06 10.63
N SER A 83 -2.03 22.99 11.86
CA SER A 83 -1.68 21.91 12.80
C SER A 83 -2.67 20.75 12.76
N ASP A 84 -3.92 21.03 12.35
CA ASP A 84 -5.01 20.08 12.25
C ASP A 84 -5.36 19.82 10.79
N TRP A 85 -5.23 18.57 10.36
CA TRP A 85 -5.52 18.19 8.99
C TRP A 85 -6.99 18.34 8.63
N ARG A 86 -7.91 18.29 9.61
CA ARG A 86 -9.36 18.47 9.37
C ARG A 86 -9.63 19.89 8.89
N LYS A 87 -9.00 20.88 9.55
CA LYS A 87 -9.04 22.29 9.14
C LYS A 87 -8.32 22.54 7.82
N CYS A 88 -7.19 21.84 7.59
CA CYS A 88 -6.50 21.90 6.30
C CYS A 88 -7.43 21.48 5.14
N LEU A 89 -8.22 20.42 5.31
CA LEU A 89 -9.16 19.95 4.28
C LEU A 89 -10.35 20.89 4.01
N GLU A 90 -10.60 21.88 4.88
CA GLU A 90 -11.62 22.93 4.66
C GLU A 90 -11.16 24.00 3.67
N GLN A 91 -9.86 24.06 3.35
CA GLN A 91 -9.34 24.98 2.35
C GLN A 91 -9.87 24.61 0.94
N LYS A 92 -10.50 25.59 0.29
CA LYS A 92 -11.33 25.41 -0.90
C LYS A 92 -10.55 25.13 -2.19
N ASP A 93 -9.34 25.65 -2.30
CA ASP A 93 -8.51 25.61 -3.52
C ASP A 93 -7.60 24.38 -3.60
N ILE A 94 -7.77 23.37 -2.74
CA ILE A 94 -6.99 22.12 -2.78
C ILE A 94 -7.64 21.10 -3.72
N ASP A 95 -6.90 20.69 -4.75
CA ASP A 95 -7.26 19.62 -5.70
C ASP A 95 -6.84 18.23 -5.20
N ALA A 96 -5.71 18.16 -4.52
CA ALA A 96 -5.07 16.89 -4.15
C ALA A 96 -4.40 16.94 -2.77
N VAL A 97 -4.30 15.78 -2.13
CA VAL A 97 -3.74 15.60 -0.79
C VAL A 97 -2.62 14.56 -0.85
N VAL A 98 -1.48 14.91 -0.26
CA VAL A 98 -0.42 13.97 0.10
C VAL A 98 -0.51 13.73 1.61
N CYS A 99 -0.84 12.50 2.01
CA CYS A 99 -0.85 12.06 3.40
C CYS A 99 0.42 11.28 3.72
N SER A 100 1.17 11.75 4.72
CA SER A 100 2.42 11.14 5.20
C SER A 100 2.53 11.26 6.72
N THR A 101 1.39 11.16 7.40
CA THR A 101 1.29 11.17 8.86
C THR A 101 1.71 9.82 9.43
N THR A 102 1.39 9.56 10.70
CA THR A 102 1.52 8.24 11.31
C THR A 102 0.35 7.34 10.93
N ASP A 103 0.57 6.02 10.88
CA ASP A 103 -0.35 5.03 10.28
C ASP A 103 -1.78 5.13 10.82
N HIS A 104 -1.93 5.37 12.12
CA HIS A 104 -3.23 5.44 12.78
C HIS A 104 -4.13 6.60 12.34
N THR A 105 -3.62 7.53 11.53
CA THR A 105 -4.41 8.65 10.97
C THR A 105 -4.64 8.52 9.46
N HIS A 106 -3.94 7.63 8.77
CA HIS A 106 -3.98 7.52 7.31
C HIS A 106 -5.39 7.29 6.77
N ALA A 107 -6.11 6.30 7.32
CA ALA A 107 -7.44 5.94 6.85
C ALA A 107 -8.44 7.11 6.98
N PHE A 108 -8.33 7.88 8.07
CA PHE A 108 -9.18 9.06 8.29
C PHE A 108 -8.88 10.14 7.25
N VAL A 109 -7.61 10.52 7.07
CA VAL A 109 -7.22 11.53 6.08
C VAL A 109 -7.66 11.11 4.68
N ASN A 110 -7.45 9.85 4.31
CA ASN A 110 -7.80 9.30 3.00
C ASN A 110 -9.31 9.38 2.73
N VAL A 111 -10.14 8.88 3.65
CA VAL A 111 -11.60 8.88 3.47
C VAL A 111 -12.14 10.31 3.47
N TRP A 112 -11.69 11.16 4.39
CA TRP A 112 -12.15 12.56 4.48
C TRP A 112 -11.78 13.37 3.23
N ALA A 113 -10.58 13.17 2.68
CA ALA A 113 -10.13 13.84 1.46
C ALA A 113 -10.93 13.37 0.24
N MET A 114 -11.13 12.06 0.07
CA MET A 114 -11.90 11.52 -1.06
C MET A 114 -13.38 11.93 -1.00
N ASN A 115 -13.98 11.99 0.19
CA ASN A 115 -15.37 12.47 0.35
C ASN A 115 -15.53 13.96 0.00
N ARG A 116 -14.44 14.73 0.00
CA ARG A 116 -14.37 16.12 -0.44
C ARG A 116 -13.92 16.26 -1.91
N GLY A 117 -13.90 15.16 -2.66
CA GLY A 117 -13.55 15.16 -4.08
C GLY A 117 -12.07 15.42 -4.36
N LYS A 118 -11.18 15.16 -3.40
CA LYS A 118 -9.74 15.42 -3.54
C LYS A 118 -9.00 14.15 -3.97
N HIS A 119 -8.04 14.28 -4.88
CA HIS A 119 -7.11 13.18 -5.20
C HIS A 119 -6.23 12.87 -3.98
N VAL A 120 -5.79 11.61 -3.82
CA VAL A 120 -5.04 11.21 -2.62
C VAL A 120 -3.82 10.37 -2.94
N TYR A 121 -2.64 10.86 -2.57
CA TYR A 121 -1.46 10.03 -2.39
C TYR A 121 -1.27 9.80 -0.90
N CYS A 122 -1.10 8.55 -0.45
CA CYS A 122 -0.92 8.23 0.97
C CYS A 122 0.26 7.28 1.16
N GLU A 123 1.13 7.58 2.12
CA GLU A 123 2.19 6.64 2.52
C GLU A 123 1.62 5.31 3.03
N LYS A 124 2.43 4.27 2.88
CA LYS A 124 2.07 2.94 3.40
C LYS A 124 2.29 2.85 4.91
N PRO A 125 1.55 1.96 5.60
CA PRO A 125 0.30 1.30 5.16
C PRO A 125 -0.88 2.28 5.07
N LEU A 126 -1.89 2.02 4.23
CA LEU A 126 -3.07 2.89 4.11
C LEU A 126 -3.95 2.95 5.37
N ALA A 127 -3.81 1.96 6.26
CA ALA A 127 -4.74 1.67 7.34
C ALA A 127 -4.07 0.83 8.43
N ASN A 128 -4.63 0.88 9.63
CA ASN A 128 -4.18 0.18 10.82
C ASN A 128 -5.19 -0.87 11.33
N SER A 129 -6.20 -1.21 10.52
CA SER A 129 -7.15 -2.32 10.76
C SER A 129 -7.81 -2.80 9.47
N VAL A 130 -8.46 -3.96 9.52
CA VAL A 130 -9.24 -4.52 8.40
C VAL A 130 -10.37 -3.54 8.02
N GLN A 131 -11.10 -3.03 9.01
CA GLN A 131 -12.16 -2.06 8.80
C GLN A 131 -11.66 -0.79 8.09
N GLU A 132 -10.53 -0.24 8.53
CA GLU A 132 -9.95 0.96 7.92
C GLU A 132 -9.56 0.75 6.47
N ALA A 133 -8.85 -0.35 6.18
CA ALA A 133 -8.43 -0.68 4.82
C ALA A 133 -9.64 -0.85 3.89
N HIS A 134 -10.65 -1.57 4.38
CA HIS A 134 -11.90 -1.77 3.68
C HIS A 134 -12.61 -0.44 3.41
N MET A 135 -12.73 0.45 4.40
CA MET A 135 -13.40 1.74 4.24
C MET A 135 -12.66 2.68 3.29
N VAL A 136 -11.33 2.72 3.33
CA VAL A 136 -10.51 3.45 2.34
C VAL A 136 -10.80 2.92 0.93
N ARG A 137 -10.81 1.60 0.76
CA ARG A 137 -11.12 0.96 -0.51
C ARG A 137 -12.53 1.29 -0.99
N GLN A 138 -13.56 1.21 -0.14
CA GLN A 138 -14.93 1.57 -0.49
C GLN A 138 -15.08 3.04 -0.90
N ALA A 139 -14.42 3.95 -0.16
CA ALA A 139 -14.41 5.37 -0.50
C ALA A 139 -13.77 5.60 -1.88
N TYR A 140 -12.69 4.90 -2.21
CA TYR A 140 -12.12 4.93 -3.55
C TYR A 140 -13.07 4.36 -4.60
N LEU A 141 -13.65 3.17 -4.39
CA LEU A 141 -14.54 2.53 -5.36
C LEU A 141 -15.75 3.40 -5.72
N LYS A 142 -16.29 4.14 -4.75
CA LYS A 142 -17.36 5.14 -4.96
C LYS A 142 -16.91 6.30 -5.86
N ASN A 143 -15.63 6.65 -5.83
CA ASN A 143 -15.05 7.82 -6.50
C ASN A 143 -14.10 7.48 -7.66
N LYS A 144 -13.94 6.20 -8.02
CA LYS A 144 -12.86 5.71 -8.91
C LYS A 144 -12.84 6.32 -10.31
N ASN A 145 -13.98 6.84 -10.78
CA ASN A 145 -14.10 7.50 -12.08
C ASN A 145 -13.78 9.01 -12.03
N LYS A 146 -13.53 9.55 -10.84
CA LYS A 146 -13.28 10.98 -10.60
C LYS A 146 -11.93 11.23 -9.96
N LEU A 147 -11.46 10.31 -9.11
CA LEU A 147 -10.28 10.53 -8.28
C LEU A 147 -9.17 9.52 -8.59
N ALA A 148 -7.99 10.03 -8.92
CA ALA A 148 -6.74 9.29 -8.79
C ALA A 148 -6.33 9.13 -7.31
N THR A 149 -5.94 7.92 -6.96
CA THR A 149 -5.37 7.58 -5.64
C THR A 149 -4.07 6.83 -5.82
N GLN A 150 -3.15 6.89 -4.86
CA GLN A 150 -1.95 6.05 -4.89
C GLN A 150 -1.35 5.81 -3.50
N MET A 151 -1.06 4.55 -3.17
CA MET A 151 -0.27 4.21 -1.98
C MET A 151 1.22 4.44 -2.25
N GLY A 152 1.96 4.90 -1.24
CA GLY A 152 3.40 5.17 -1.28
C GLY A 152 4.28 3.91 -1.25
N THR A 153 4.12 3.00 -2.20
CA THR A 153 4.98 1.84 -2.42
C THR A 153 5.95 2.09 -3.58
N GLN A 154 6.88 3.04 -3.41
CA GLN A 154 7.63 3.63 -4.53
C GLN A 154 8.47 2.61 -5.32
N ILE A 155 8.87 1.51 -4.69
CA ILE A 155 9.61 0.44 -5.36
C ILE A 155 8.79 -0.26 -6.46
N HIS A 156 7.46 -0.15 -6.42
CA HIS A 156 6.56 -0.60 -7.50
C HIS A 156 6.86 0.07 -8.84
N ALA A 157 7.38 1.30 -8.81
CA ALA A 157 7.82 2.03 -9.99
C ALA A 157 9.14 1.51 -10.58
N SER A 158 9.81 0.54 -9.94
CA SER A 158 11.07 -0.03 -10.44
C SER A 158 10.87 -0.93 -11.66
N ASP A 159 11.92 -1.04 -12.48
CA ASP A 159 11.93 -1.95 -13.63
C ASP A 159 11.88 -3.41 -13.19
N ASN A 160 12.59 -3.78 -12.11
CA ASN A 160 12.66 -5.16 -11.65
C ASN A 160 11.27 -5.74 -11.33
N TYR A 161 10.36 -4.95 -10.73
CA TYR A 161 9.00 -5.40 -10.45
C TYR A 161 8.24 -5.74 -11.74
N ARG A 162 8.32 -4.88 -12.76
CA ARG A 162 7.66 -5.10 -14.06
C ARG A 162 8.13 -6.37 -14.73
N ARG A 163 9.46 -6.54 -14.81
CA ARG A 163 10.09 -7.72 -15.42
C ARG A 163 9.76 -9.01 -14.66
N MET A 164 9.69 -8.93 -13.33
CA MET A 164 9.27 -10.06 -12.49
C MET A 164 7.81 -10.44 -12.76
N VAL A 165 6.90 -9.46 -12.81
CA VAL A 165 5.47 -9.67 -13.11
C VAL A 165 5.28 -10.31 -14.48
N GLU A 166 6.03 -9.87 -15.50
CA GLU A 166 5.96 -10.44 -16.84
C GLU A 166 6.43 -11.89 -16.90
N LEU A 167 7.49 -12.26 -16.18
CA LEU A 167 7.94 -13.65 -16.10
C LEU A 167 6.86 -14.54 -15.46
N VAL A 168 6.22 -14.07 -14.40
CA VAL A 168 5.15 -14.81 -13.72
C VAL A 168 3.92 -14.95 -14.62
N ARG A 169 3.41 -13.83 -15.15
CA ARG A 169 2.18 -13.80 -15.95
C ARG A 169 2.36 -14.40 -17.35
N GLY A 170 3.58 -14.33 -17.90
CA GLY A 170 3.94 -14.97 -19.16
C GLY A 170 4.16 -16.49 -19.04
N GLY A 171 4.06 -17.07 -17.83
CA GLY A 171 4.13 -18.51 -17.64
C GLY A 171 5.54 -19.10 -17.63
N ALA A 172 6.59 -18.29 -17.40
CA ALA A 172 7.98 -18.77 -17.38
C ALA A 172 8.19 -19.93 -16.39
N ILE A 173 7.50 -19.87 -15.24
CA ILE A 173 7.51 -20.91 -14.21
C ILE A 173 6.27 -21.82 -14.25
N GLY A 174 5.47 -21.74 -15.31
CA GLY A 174 4.22 -22.48 -15.48
C GLY A 174 3.12 -22.02 -14.51
N THR A 175 2.27 -22.95 -14.08
CA THR A 175 1.16 -22.64 -13.17
C THR A 175 1.66 -22.40 -11.76
N VAL A 176 1.59 -21.16 -11.28
CA VAL A 176 1.99 -20.81 -9.90
C VAL A 176 1.07 -21.50 -8.88
N LYS A 177 1.67 -22.18 -7.90
CA LYS A 177 0.98 -22.87 -6.81
C LYS A 177 1.03 -22.09 -5.50
N GLU A 178 2.13 -21.39 -5.25
CA GLU A 178 2.31 -20.56 -4.06
C GLU A 178 3.29 -19.42 -4.28
N ALA A 179 3.13 -18.36 -3.47
CA ALA A 179 4.14 -17.31 -3.30
C ALA A 179 4.53 -17.16 -1.82
N ARG A 180 5.83 -17.12 -1.54
CA ARG A 180 6.38 -16.99 -0.17
C ARG A 180 7.20 -15.71 -0.08
N VAL A 181 6.73 -14.75 0.70
CA VAL A 181 7.32 -13.42 0.86
C VAL A 181 7.95 -13.30 2.25
N TRP A 182 9.14 -12.71 2.37
CA TRP A 182 9.78 -12.52 3.68
C TRP A 182 10.51 -11.20 3.86
N CYS A 183 10.68 -10.81 5.13
CA CYS A 183 11.56 -9.73 5.54
C CYS A 183 12.16 -10.01 6.94
N GLY A 184 13.48 -10.14 7.02
CA GLY A 184 14.23 -10.42 8.25
C GLY A 184 14.39 -9.24 9.20
N ARG A 185 13.51 -8.23 9.14
CA ARG A 185 13.52 -7.15 10.15
C ARG A 185 12.73 -7.61 11.37
N THR A 186 13.35 -7.53 12.54
CA THR A 186 12.73 -7.84 13.82
C THR A 186 12.39 -6.53 14.54
N PRO A 187 11.10 -6.19 14.76
CA PRO A 187 10.73 -5.02 15.55
C PRO A 187 11.04 -5.25 17.04
N LYS A 188 11.11 -4.14 17.78
CA LYS A 188 11.19 -4.18 19.24
C LYS A 188 9.79 -4.44 19.81
N GLY A 189 9.68 -5.36 20.77
CA GLY A 189 8.48 -5.46 21.63
C GLY A 189 8.46 -4.37 22.71
N GLY A 190 7.71 -4.62 23.78
CA GLY A 190 7.69 -3.80 24.99
C GLY A 190 6.28 -3.35 25.38
N SER A 191 6.23 -2.28 26.17
CA SER A 191 4.99 -1.65 26.64
C SER A 191 4.90 -0.20 26.19
N TYR A 192 3.69 0.36 26.22
CA TYR A 192 3.48 1.78 25.99
C TYR A 192 4.38 2.63 26.90
N PHE A 193 4.80 3.78 26.40
CA PHE A 193 5.73 4.62 27.14
C PHE A 193 5.06 5.36 28.32
N PRO A 194 5.77 5.55 29.44
CA PRO A 194 5.27 6.32 30.58
C PRO A 194 5.14 7.80 30.24
N GLU A 195 4.40 8.54 31.08
CA GLU A 195 4.22 9.97 30.90
C GLU A 195 5.52 10.77 31.08
N VAL A 196 5.73 11.73 30.18
CA VAL A 196 6.72 12.79 30.30
C VAL A 196 6.00 14.13 30.25
N LYS A 197 6.33 15.05 31.17
CA LYS A 197 5.76 16.40 31.22
C LYS A 197 6.87 17.46 31.29
N PRO A 198 6.62 18.68 30.79
CA PRO A 198 5.44 19.06 30.00
C PRO A 198 5.51 18.50 28.57
N VAL A 199 4.37 18.43 27.88
CA VAL A 199 4.37 18.29 26.42
C VAL A 199 5.04 19.54 25.85
N PRO A 200 6.05 19.44 24.97
CA PRO A 200 6.66 20.62 24.39
C PRO A 200 5.64 21.45 23.61
N ASP A 201 5.62 22.76 23.80
CA ASP A 201 4.60 23.68 23.23
C ASP A 201 4.51 23.65 21.70
N HIS A 202 5.56 23.19 21.03
CA HIS A 202 5.60 23.05 19.57
C HIS A 202 4.98 21.74 19.06
N ILE A 203 4.49 20.86 19.94
CA ILE A 203 3.86 19.58 19.60
C ILE A 203 2.39 19.63 20.01
N ASN A 204 1.50 19.54 19.03
CA ASN A 204 0.09 19.28 19.31
C ASN A 204 -0.13 17.78 19.55
N TRP A 205 0.03 17.37 20.80
CA TRP A 205 -0.03 15.95 21.19
C TRP A 205 -1.40 15.32 20.96
N ASP A 206 -2.48 16.06 21.25
CA ASP A 206 -3.85 15.57 21.06
C ASP A 206 -4.13 15.21 19.59
N LEU A 207 -3.68 16.07 18.67
CA LEU A 207 -3.79 15.83 17.22
C LEU A 207 -2.85 14.72 16.75
N TRP A 208 -1.67 14.55 17.37
CA TRP A 208 -0.77 13.43 17.05
C TRP A 208 -1.39 12.09 17.46
N ILE A 209 -1.99 11.98 18.66
CA ILE A 209 -2.74 10.77 19.07
C ILE A 209 -3.89 10.54 18.08
N GLY A 210 -4.59 11.59 17.71
CA GLY A 210 -5.67 11.53 16.75
C GLY A 210 -6.78 10.56 17.20
N PRO A 211 -7.20 9.60 16.36
CA PRO A 211 -8.33 8.71 16.62
C PRO A 211 -8.03 7.57 17.60
N SER A 212 -6.75 7.29 17.87
CA SER A 212 -6.31 6.18 18.74
C SER A 212 -6.66 6.43 20.21
N PRO A 213 -6.84 5.41 21.06
CA PRO A 213 -6.99 5.59 22.51
C PRO A 213 -5.94 6.54 23.10
N TYR A 214 -6.32 7.26 24.17
CA TYR A 214 -5.40 8.22 24.78
C TYR A 214 -4.19 7.51 25.39
N HIS A 215 -3.00 8.03 25.06
CA HIS A 215 -1.73 7.65 25.66
C HIS A 215 -1.00 8.91 26.12
N PRO A 216 -0.23 8.86 27.21
CA PRO A 216 0.50 10.03 27.67
C PRO A 216 1.62 10.38 26.69
N TYR A 217 1.99 11.66 26.66
CA TYR A 217 3.11 12.12 25.84
C TYR A 217 4.41 11.46 26.30
N ASN A 218 5.18 11.01 25.31
CA ASN A 218 6.56 10.60 25.52
C ASN A 218 7.37 10.87 24.23
N PRO A 219 8.55 11.50 24.30
CA PRO A 219 9.39 11.74 23.12
C PRO A 219 9.85 10.44 22.44
N GLY A 220 9.80 9.31 23.14
CA GLY A 220 10.07 7.97 22.60
C GLY A 220 9.22 7.62 21.39
N TYR A 221 8.03 8.20 21.21
CA TYR A 221 7.22 7.99 20.00
C TYR A 221 7.77 8.72 18.76
N PHE A 222 8.65 9.72 18.91
CA PHE A 222 9.15 10.55 17.81
C PHE A 222 10.50 10.04 17.22
N GLY A 223 10.91 8.81 17.55
CA GLY A 223 12.16 8.18 17.06
C GLY A 223 12.10 7.56 15.66
N GLY A 224 11.15 7.96 14.81
CA GLY A 224 10.88 7.36 13.50
C GLY A 224 9.81 6.27 13.51
N CYS A 225 9.49 5.70 12.34
CA CYS A 225 8.34 4.78 12.20
C CYS A 225 8.41 3.58 13.15
N LEU A 226 9.59 2.99 13.33
CA LEU A 226 9.81 1.82 14.19
C LEU A 226 9.58 2.10 15.69
N ALA A 227 9.50 3.37 16.09
CA ALA A 227 9.27 3.76 17.46
C ALA A 227 7.79 3.65 17.84
N TRP A 228 6.89 4.14 16.97
CA TRP A 228 5.44 4.16 17.20
C TRP A 228 4.71 2.99 16.52
N ASN A 229 5.16 2.51 15.35
CA ASN A 229 4.39 1.53 14.56
C ASN A 229 4.32 0.14 15.19
N ARG A 230 5.17 -0.14 16.18
CA ARG A 230 5.16 -1.37 16.96
C ARG A 230 3.96 -1.46 17.91
N PHE A 231 3.31 -0.35 18.23
CA PHE A 231 2.18 -0.33 19.14
C PHE A 231 0.86 -0.47 18.39
N TRP A 232 -0.04 -1.33 18.86
CA TRP A 232 -1.32 -1.63 18.18
C TRP A 232 -2.17 -0.38 17.89
N ASP A 233 -2.06 0.63 18.75
CA ASP A 233 -2.83 1.86 18.61
C ASP A 233 -2.25 2.83 17.57
N PHE A 234 -0.95 2.77 17.29
CA PHE A 234 -0.27 3.71 16.39
C PHE A 234 0.17 3.11 15.05
N GLY A 235 0.34 1.79 14.98
CA GLY A 235 0.65 1.10 13.72
C GLY A 235 0.48 -0.41 13.80
N SER A 236 1.01 -1.07 12.77
CA SER A 236 0.75 -2.49 12.49
C SER A 236 2.03 -3.34 12.41
N GLY A 237 3.09 -2.89 13.09
CA GLY A 237 4.37 -3.56 13.15
C GLY A 237 4.97 -3.81 11.77
N GLN A 238 5.58 -4.98 11.63
CA GLN A 238 6.42 -5.29 10.47
C GLN A 238 5.62 -5.64 9.21
N ILE A 239 4.49 -6.34 9.35
CA ILE A 239 3.61 -6.64 8.22
C ILE A 239 2.89 -5.38 7.70
N GLY A 240 2.57 -4.43 8.58
CA GLY A 240 2.08 -3.11 8.16
C GLY A 240 3.16 -2.28 7.45
N ASP A 241 4.40 -2.32 7.93
CA ASP A 241 5.50 -1.54 7.33
C ASP A 241 6.09 -2.20 6.08
N MET A 242 6.95 -3.20 6.25
CA MET A 242 7.60 -3.85 5.11
C MET A 242 6.68 -4.82 4.38
N GLY A 243 5.68 -5.40 5.05
CA GLY A 243 4.70 -6.25 4.37
C GLY A 243 3.96 -5.48 3.29
N SER A 244 3.63 -4.20 3.50
CA SER A 244 3.02 -3.33 2.47
C SER A 244 3.88 -3.19 1.21
N HIS A 245 5.20 -3.22 1.33
CA HIS A 245 6.11 -3.14 0.18
C HIS A 245 6.45 -4.51 -0.42
N MET A 246 6.63 -5.52 0.42
CA MET A 246 7.12 -6.83 -0.01
C MET A 246 6.00 -7.70 -0.56
N MET A 247 4.81 -7.65 0.04
CA MET A 247 3.63 -8.36 -0.46
C MET A 247 3.16 -7.80 -1.81
N ASP A 248 3.48 -6.55 -2.11
CA ASP A 248 3.20 -5.88 -3.39
C ASP A 248 3.71 -6.70 -4.59
N MET A 249 4.88 -7.33 -4.48
CA MET A 249 5.39 -8.21 -5.54
C MET A 249 4.44 -9.39 -5.81
N ALA A 250 3.97 -10.05 -4.75
CA ALA A 250 3.05 -11.17 -4.90
C ALA A 250 1.67 -10.71 -5.39
N TYR A 251 1.16 -9.60 -4.84
CA TYR A 251 -0.11 -8.99 -5.22
C TYR A 251 -0.14 -8.61 -6.69
N TRP A 252 0.91 -7.95 -7.17
CA TRP A 252 0.95 -7.52 -8.56
C TRP A 252 1.16 -8.72 -9.49
N ALA A 253 2.16 -9.58 -9.22
CA ALA A 253 2.48 -10.70 -10.10
C ALA A 253 1.30 -11.67 -10.25
N LEU A 254 0.58 -11.95 -9.16
CA LEU A 254 -0.53 -12.89 -9.15
C LEU A 254 -1.90 -12.23 -9.33
N ASP A 255 -1.98 -10.91 -9.49
CA ASP A 255 -3.27 -10.19 -9.55
C ASP A 255 -4.19 -10.60 -8.39
N LEU A 256 -3.67 -10.46 -7.17
CA LEU A 256 -4.39 -10.84 -5.96
C LEU A 256 -5.47 -9.81 -5.63
N LYS A 257 -6.60 -10.32 -5.14
CA LYS A 257 -7.66 -9.56 -4.47
C LYS A 257 -7.76 -10.02 -3.03
N LEU A 258 -8.88 -9.72 -2.36
CA LEU A 258 -9.11 -10.14 -0.99
C LEU A 258 -9.12 -11.68 -0.87
N PRO A 259 -8.51 -12.24 0.19
CA PRO A 259 -8.44 -13.69 0.41
C PRO A 259 -9.77 -14.24 0.90
N THR A 260 -9.95 -15.55 0.77
CA THR A 260 -11.08 -16.29 1.36
C THR A 260 -10.79 -16.78 2.77
N SER A 261 -9.52 -16.89 3.14
CA SER A 261 -9.12 -17.30 4.49
C SER A 261 -7.79 -16.66 4.90
N CYS A 262 -7.52 -16.65 6.20
CA CYS A 262 -6.20 -16.28 6.72
C CYS A 262 -5.88 -17.04 8.01
N GLU A 263 -4.65 -17.51 8.15
CA GLU A 263 -4.10 -18.04 9.38
C GLU A 263 -2.76 -17.38 9.68
N ALA A 264 -2.47 -17.12 10.95
CA ALA A 264 -1.22 -16.50 11.33
C ALA A 264 -0.73 -16.95 12.72
N ALA A 265 0.58 -16.95 12.89
CA ALA A 265 1.27 -17.28 14.12
C ALA A 265 2.38 -16.25 14.39
N GLY A 266 2.70 -16.01 15.66
CA GLY A 266 3.71 -15.04 16.05
C GLY A 266 4.27 -15.32 17.44
N THR A 267 5.06 -14.39 17.96
CA THR A 267 5.41 -14.37 19.40
C THR A 267 4.17 -14.47 20.29
N PRO A 268 4.27 -14.84 21.58
CA PRO A 268 3.13 -14.73 22.50
C PRO A 268 2.45 -13.37 22.38
N VAL A 269 1.11 -13.36 22.31
CA VAL A 269 0.34 -12.13 22.09
C VAL A 269 0.60 -11.15 23.23
N ASN A 270 1.05 -9.95 22.87
CA ASN A 270 1.27 -8.85 23.80
C ASN A 270 0.09 -7.85 23.71
N THR A 271 -0.28 -7.26 24.83
CA THR A 271 -1.40 -6.31 24.92
C THR A 271 -1.11 -4.98 24.22
N ASP A 272 0.15 -4.57 24.16
CA ASP A 272 0.57 -3.23 23.77
C ASP A 272 1.21 -3.23 22.38
N THR A 273 1.98 -4.26 22.07
CA THR A 273 2.84 -4.32 20.89
C THR A 273 2.53 -5.45 19.92
N CYS A 274 2.77 -5.16 18.64
CA CYS A 274 2.77 -6.09 17.53
C CYS A 274 3.84 -7.18 17.72
N PRO A 275 3.66 -8.35 17.08
CA PRO A 275 4.60 -9.46 17.23
C PRO A 275 6.01 -9.12 16.75
N GLN A 276 7.03 -9.69 17.39
CA GLN A 276 8.42 -9.55 16.96
C GLN A 276 8.79 -10.47 15.80
N TRP A 277 8.01 -11.52 15.59
CA TRP A 277 7.99 -12.30 14.37
C TRP A 277 6.55 -12.74 14.10
N LEU A 278 6.18 -12.75 12.83
CA LEU A 278 4.88 -13.16 12.33
C LEU A 278 5.08 -14.04 11.11
N THR A 279 4.35 -15.15 11.06
CA THR A 279 4.08 -15.88 9.83
C THR A 279 2.60 -15.83 9.54
N ALA A 280 2.22 -15.66 8.29
CA ALA A 280 0.83 -15.69 7.87
C ALA A 280 0.68 -16.43 6.55
N GLU A 281 -0.49 -17.03 6.35
CA GLU A 281 -0.90 -17.62 5.09
C GLU A 281 -2.32 -17.22 4.73
N TRP A 282 -2.55 -17.08 3.43
CA TRP A 282 -3.84 -16.71 2.86
C TRP A 282 -4.18 -17.62 1.70
N ASP A 283 -5.41 -18.11 1.66
CA ASP A 283 -5.97 -18.71 0.45
C ASP A 283 -6.60 -17.59 -0.39
N HIS A 284 -6.10 -17.42 -1.62
CA HIS A 284 -6.67 -16.49 -2.59
C HIS A 284 -7.46 -17.26 -3.66
N PRO A 285 -8.64 -16.75 -4.06
CA PRO A 285 -9.45 -17.40 -5.07
C PRO A 285 -8.76 -17.42 -6.44
N ALA A 286 -9.23 -18.30 -7.32
CA ALA A 286 -8.88 -18.29 -8.73
C ALA A 286 -9.31 -16.98 -9.40
N ASN A 287 -8.69 -16.66 -10.54
CA ASN A 287 -9.11 -15.58 -11.43
C ASN A 287 -9.03 -16.05 -12.89
N ASP A 288 -9.21 -15.15 -13.84
CA ASP A 288 -9.33 -15.48 -15.27
C ASP A 288 -8.10 -16.18 -15.87
N TRP A 289 -6.92 -16.06 -15.25
CA TRP A 289 -5.67 -16.57 -15.82
C TRP A 289 -4.90 -17.54 -14.91
N ARG A 290 -5.23 -17.62 -13.61
CA ARG A 290 -4.59 -18.57 -12.67
C ARG A 290 -5.61 -19.27 -11.76
N PRO A 291 -5.32 -20.51 -11.33
CA PRO A 291 -6.11 -21.17 -10.29
C PRO A 291 -5.99 -20.46 -8.93
N ALA A 292 -6.73 -20.96 -7.95
CA ALA A 292 -6.55 -20.58 -6.56
C ALA A 292 -5.09 -20.78 -6.12
N VAL A 293 -4.58 -19.85 -5.32
CA VAL A 293 -3.17 -19.78 -4.95
C VAL A 293 -3.04 -19.46 -3.47
N LYS A 294 -2.05 -20.05 -2.82
CA LYS A 294 -1.72 -19.75 -1.43
C LYS A 294 -0.55 -18.77 -1.37
N VAL A 295 -0.67 -17.76 -0.53
CA VAL A 295 0.38 -16.75 -0.32
C VAL A 295 0.82 -16.78 1.12
N TYR A 296 2.11 -16.60 1.35
CA TYR A 296 2.73 -16.66 2.67
C TYR A 296 3.55 -15.42 2.97
N TRP A 297 3.55 -15.03 4.24
CA TRP A 297 4.40 -14.00 4.81
C TRP A 297 5.26 -14.57 5.93
N TYR A 298 6.50 -14.07 6.03
CA TYR A 298 7.43 -14.37 7.11
C TYR A 298 8.19 -13.10 7.50
N ASP A 299 8.22 -12.77 8.79
CA ASP A 299 9.08 -11.69 9.28
C ASP A 299 9.82 -12.02 10.58
N GLY A 300 10.62 -11.05 11.04
CA GLY A 300 11.50 -11.21 12.19
C GLY A 300 12.52 -12.31 11.95
N THR A 301 12.49 -13.33 12.80
CA THR A 301 13.41 -14.48 12.74
C THR A 301 12.92 -15.60 11.81
N LYS A 302 11.77 -15.45 11.17
CA LYS A 302 11.17 -16.46 10.29
C LYS A 302 11.47 -16.15 8.83
N LYS A 303 11.75 -17.19 8.04
CA LYS A 303 11.91 -17.12 6.57
C LYS A 303 11.47 -18.45 5.95
N PRO A 304 11.03 -18.47 4.69
CA PRO A 304 10.71 -19.73 4.00
C PRO A 304 11.95 -20.60 3.77
N GLY A 305 11.73 -21.85 3.39
CA GLY A 305 12.77 -22.69 2.79
C GLY A 305 13.17 -22.15 1.41
N MET A 306 14.44 -22.32 1.04
CA MET A 306 14.94 -21.89 -0.27
C MET A 306 14.75 -23.00 -1.31
N PRO A 307 14.55 -22.65 -2.59
CA PRO A 307 14.38 -23.64 -3.67
C PRO A 307 15.68 -24.39 -4.03
N SER A 308 16.84 -23.92 -3.56
CA SER A 308 18.16 -24.54 -3.79
C SER A 308 19.14 -24.14 -2.67
N GLU A 309 20.11 -25.00 -2.39
CA GLU A 309 21.22 -24.74 -1.46
C GLU A 309 22.16 -23.62 -1.93
N ALA A 310 22.10 -23.26 -3.22
CA ALA A 310 22.84 -22.13 -3.76
C ALA A 310 22.43 -20.79 -3.11
N PHE A 311 21.23 -20.70 -2.53
CA PHE A 311 20.81 -19.53 -1.78
C PHE A 311 21.29 -19.60 -0.35
N ASN A 312 22.14 -18.65 0.05
CA ASN A 312 22.39 -18.40 1.45
C ASN A 312 21.18 -17.70 2.09
N ARG A 313 20.23 -18.49 2.59
CA ARG A 313 19.00 -18.04 3.26
C ARG A 313 19.26 -16.97 4.33
N GLU A 314 20.37 -17.07 5.06
CA GLU A 314 20.67 -16.12 6.13
C GLU A 314 21.10 -14.75 5.63
N LYS A 315 21.79 -14.70 4.49
CA LYS A 315 22.17 -13.44 3.83
C LYS A 315 21.02 -12.75 3.10
N LEU A 316 19.93 -13.46 2.80
CA LEU A 316 18.76 -12.88 2.13
C LEU A 316 17.84 -12.17 3.13
N PHE A 317 18.07 -10.87 3.29
CA PHE A 317 17.29 -10.03 4.21
C PHE A 317 15.80 -9.96 3.86
N LYS A 318 15.44 -9.98 2.58
CA LYS A 318 14.05 -9.89 2.11
C LYS A 318 13.92 -10.52 0.74
N GLY A 319 12.71 -10.91 0.36
CA GLY A 319 12.43 -11.36 -1.00
C GLY A 319 11.05 -11.99 -1.15
N VAL A 320 10.82 -12.53 -2.34
CA VAL A 320 9.67 -13.37 -2.69
C VAL A 320 10.16 -14.59 -3.48
N ILE A 321 9.55 -15.74 -3.22
CA ILE A 321 9.67 -16.95 -4.03
C ILE A 321 8.30 -17.23 -4.62
N PHE A 322 8.20 -17.27 -5.95
CA PHE A 322 7.08 -17.87 -6.66
C PHE A 322 7.45 -19.31 -7.02
N LYS A 323 6.58 -20.26 -6.70
CA LYS A 323 6.75 -21.67 -7.05
C LYS A 323 5.66 -22.06 -8.04
N GLY A 324 6.07 -22.44 -9.24
CA GLY A 324 5.18 -23.02 -10.25
C GLY A 324 5.54 -24.47 -10.58
N ASP A 325 4.77 -25.09 -11.47
CA ASP A 325 4.98 -26.48 -11.89
C ASP A 325 6.16 -26.65 -12.85
N LYS A 326 6.62 -25.57 -13.50
CA LYS A 326 7.81 -25.55 -14.38
C LYS A 326 9.03 -24.91 -13.75
N GLY A 327 8.96 -24.40 -12.52
CA GLY A 327 10.13 -23.77 -11.89
C GLY A 327 9.82 -22.85 -10.72
N TRP A 328 10.79 -22.00 -10.41
CA TRP A 328 10.73 -20.98 -9.38
C TRP A 328 11.25 -19.65 -9.89
N LEU A 329 10.67 -18.57 -9.39
CA LEU A 329 11.19 -17.22 -9.53
C LEU A 329 11.47 -16.66 -8.15
N VAL A 330 12.72 -16.33 -7.87
CA VAL A 330 13.13 -15.67 -6.61
C VAL A 330 13.48 -14.23 -6.92
N ALA A 331 12.93 -13.28 -6.19
CA ALA A 331 13.16 -11.85 -6.45
C ALA A 331 13.21 -11.02 -5.17
N ASP A 332 13.79 -9.83 -5.28
CA ASP A 332 13.67 -8.75 -4.30
C ASP A 332 13.41 -7.40 -5.01
N TYR A 333 13.79 -6.29 -4.37
CA TYR A 333 13.65 -4.95 -4.96
C TYR A 333 14.51 -4.71 -6.20
N GLY A 334 15.71 -5.28 -6.28
CA GLY A 334 16.70 -4.97 -7.29
C GLY A 334 17.07 -6.12 -8.22
N TRP A 335 16.79 -7.37 -7.84
CA TRP A 335 17.15 -8.54 -8.65
C TRP A 335 16.03 -9.58 -8.71
N ARG A 336 16.19 -10.50 -9.67
CA ARG A 336 15.35 -11.70 -9.85
C ARG A 336 16.18 -12.84 -10.45
N ILE A 337 15.90 -14.07 -10.03
CA ILE A 337 16.55 -15.30 -10.48
C ILE A 337 15.46 -16.28 -10.87
N LEU A 338 15.47 -16.69 -12.14
CA LEU A 338 14.60 -17.73 -12.69
C LEU A 338 15.31 -19.08 -12.59
N MET A 339 14.64 -20.09 -12.06
CA MET A 339 15.13 -21.46 -11.96
C MET A 339 14.09 -22.42 -12.51
N LEU A 340 14.49 -23.25 -13.45
CA LEU A 340 13.56 -24.07 -14.22
C LEU A 340 13.63 -25.53 -13.80
N ARG A 341 12.51 -26.22 -13.98
CA ARG A 341 12.41 -27.68 -13.97
C ARG A 341 12.34 -28.13 -15.42
N GLY A 342 13.50 -28.45 -16.01
CA GLY A 342 13.61 -28.82 -17.42
C GLY A 342 13.98 -27.64 -18.32
N ASP A 343 13.44 -27.62 -19.53
CA ASP A 343 13.72 -26.61 -20.55
C ASP A 343 12.69 -25.44 -20.55
N MET A 344 12.82 -24.53 -21.52
CA MET A 344 11.95 -23.36 -21.72
C MET A 344 11.01 -23.48 -22.91
N THR A 345 10.81 -24.68 -23.46
CA THR A 345 10.01 -24.86 -24.68
C THR A 345 8.53 -24.49 -24.49
N HIS A 346 8.04 -24.44 -23.24
CA HIS A 346 6.69 -23.98 -22.89
C HIS A 346 6.54 -22.46 -22.79
N TYR A 347 7.63 -21.69 -22.82
CA TYR A 347 7.62 -20.26 -22.56
C TYR A 347 8.04 -19.46 -23.79
N GLU A 348 7.14 -18.60 -24.24
CA GLU A 348 7.44 -17.56 -25.22
C GLU A 348 7.69 -16.25 -24.50
N SER A 349 8.91 -15.72 -24.60
CA SER A 349 9.23 -14.42 -24.00
C SER A 349 8.38 -13.31 -24.64
N PRO A 350 7.81 -12.39 -23.85
CA PRO A 350 7.07 -11.25 -24.38
C PRO A 350 7.94 -10.47 -25.37
N LYS A 351 7.31 -10.00 -26.45
CA LYS A 351 7.97 -9.08 -27.39
C LYS A 351 8.11 -7.72 -26.69
N SER A 352 9.08 -6.90 -27.13
CA SER A 352 9.34 -5.60 -26.49
C SER A 352 8.12 -4.68 -26.44
N GLY A 353 7.18 -4.81 -27.39
CA GLY A 353 5.93 -4.03 -27.41
C GLY A 353 4.87 -4.48 -26.40
N ASP A 354 4.98 -5.70 -25.84
CA ASP A 354 4.05 -6.28 -24.87
C ASP A 354 4.51 -6.07 -23.43
N LEU A 355 5.72 -5.54 -23.24
CA LEU A 355 6.29 -5.25 -21.93
C LEU A 355 5.54 -4.10 -21.25
N ILE A 356 5.34 -4.22 -19.94
CA ILE A 356 4.87 -3.16 -19.08
C ILE A 356 5.85 -1.98 -19.22
N PRO A 357 5.38 -0.79 -19.62
CA PRO A 357 6.25 0.33 -19.88
C PRO A 357 6.97 0.78 -18.59
N PRO A 358 8.20 1.32 -18.71
CA PRO A 358 8.89 1.92 -17.57
C PRO A 358 8.03 2.97 -16.87
N SER A 359 8.19 3.09 -15.55
CA SER A 359 7.52 4.14 -14.78
C SER A 359 8.09 5.52 -15.13
N PRO A 360 7.26 6.56 -15.28
CA PRO A 360 7.73 7.95 -15.26
C PRO A 360 8.14 8.43 -13.84
N GLY A 361 8.09 7.55 -12.84
CA GLY A 361 8.32 7.83 -11.43
C GLY A 361 7.01 7.73 -10.63
N HIS A 362 7.09 7.18 -9.42
CA HIS A 362 5.91 6.85 -8.60
C HIS A 362 4.96 8.05 -8.42
N HIS A 363 5.45 9.19 -7.94
CA HIS A 363 4.62 10.40 -7.77
C HIS A 363 4.10 10.95 -9.10
N ASN A 364 4.89 10.85 -10.18
CA ASN A 364 4.47 11.31 -11.50
C ASN A 364 3.34 10.46 -12.07
N GLU A 365 3.32 9.14 -11.83
CA GLU A 365 2.17 8.29 -12.19
C GLU A 365 0.87 8.81 -11.55
N TRP A 366 0.94 9.22 -10.28
CA TRP A 366 -0.22 9.81 -9.58
C TRP A 366 -0.60 11.18 -10.11
N ILE A 367 0.36 12.10 -10.31
CA ILE A 367 0.10 13.43 -10.87
C ILE A 367 -0.55 13.32 -12.26
N ILE A 368 -0.03 12.44 -13.13
CA ILE A 368 -0.62 12.14 -14.43
C ILE A 368 -2.04 11.60 -14.25
N GLY A 369 -2.25 10.68 -13.31
CA GLY A 369 -3.57 10.15 -12.98
C GLY A 369 -4.56 11.24 -12.58
N CYS A 370 -4.16 12.18 -11.71
CA CYS A 370 -4.98 13.31 -11.29
C CYS A 370 -5.40 14.18 -12.50
N LYS A 371 -4.45 14.49 -13.39
CA LYS A 371 -4.69 15.39 -14.53
C LYS A 371 -5.44 14.75 -15.69
N THR A 372 -5.35 13.43 -15.85
CA THR A 372 -5.81 12.73 -17.07
C THR A 372 -6.87 11.67 -16.81
N GLY A 373 -7.14 11.32 -15.54
CA GLY A 373 -8.00 10.20 -15.17
C GLY A 373 -7.40 8.82 -15.43
N LYS A 374 -6.13 8.74 -15.86
CA LYS A 374 -5.45 7.45 -16.03
C LYS A 374 -5.33 6.73 -14.68
N PRO A 375 -5.61 5.42 -14.63
CA PRO A 375 -5.45 4.65 -13.39
C PRO A 375 -3.98 4.56 -13.00
N THR A 376 -3.71 4.70 -11.72
CA THR A 376 -2.40 4.42 -11.12
C THR A 376 -2.27 2.93 -10.79
N LEU A 377 -1.04 2.43 -10.74
CA LEU A 377 -0.79 1.00 -10.49
C LEU A 377 -1.00 0.62 -9.01
N CYS A 378 -0.79 1.56 -8.08
CA CYS A 378 -1.04 1.36 -6.65
C CYS A 378 -2.26 2.14 -6.15
N ASN A 379 -3.35 2.17 -6.93
CA ASN A 379 -4.61 2.80 -6.50
C ASN A 379 -5.21 2.08 -5.27
N PHE A 380 -6.17 2.72 -4.61
CA PHE A 380 -6.73 2.21 -3.35
C PHE A 380 -7.68 1.00 -3.47
N ASP A 381 -8.08 0.57 -4.68
CA ASP A 381 -8.70 -0.77 -4.84
C ASP A 381 -7.64 -1.86 -4.66
N TYR A 382 -6.52 -1.72 -5.38
CA TYR A 382 -5.37 -2.61 -5.28
C TYR A 382 -4.72 -2.57 -3.90
N SER A 383 -4.26 -1.40 -3.47
CA SER A 383 -3.54 -1.23 -2.21
C SER A 383 -4.44 -1.43 -1.00
N GLY A 384 -5.72 -1.07 -1.08
CA GLY A 384 -6.68 -1.35 -0.02
C GLY A 384 -6.83 -2.86 0.22
N ALA A 385 -6.95 -3.66 -0.85
CA ALA A 385 -7.04 -5.12 -0.72
C ALA A 385 -5.76 -5.75 -0.13
N LEU A 386 -4.59 -5.24 -0.51
CA LEU A 386 -3.31 -5.67 0.05
C LEU A 386 -3.26 -5.40 1.55
N ILE A 387 -3.54 -4.16 1.96
CA ILE A 387 -3.48 -3.77 3.37
C ILE A 387 -4.55 -4.49 4.19
N GLU A 388 -5.78 -4.65 3.67
CA GLU A 388 -6.85 -5.40 4.34
C GLU A 388 -6.42 -6.83 4.67
N SER A 389 -5.70 -7.48 3.76
CA SER A 389 -5.18 -8.83 3.96
C SER A 389 -4.04 -8.89 4.97
N ASN A 390 -3.14 -7.91 4.95
CA ASN A 390 -2.09 -7.79 5.97
C ASN A 390 -2.71 -7.57 7.37
N MET A 391 -3.76 -6.76 7.46
CA MET A 391 -4.48 -6.52 8.72
C MET A 391 -5.25 -7.76 9.18
N LEU A 392 -5.79 -8.54 8.24
CA LEU A 392 -6.46 -9.80 8.53
C LEU A 392 -5.52 -10.82 9.18
N ALA A 393 -4.25 -10.87 8.76
CA ALA A 393 -3.24 -11.70 9.42
C ALA A 393 -2.98 -11.29 10.87
N LEU A 394 -2.94 -9.99 11.17
CA LEU A 394 -2.83 -9.52 12.56
C LEU A 394 -4.07 -9.91 13.38
N ALA A 395 -5.27 -9.85 12.80
CA ALA A 395 -6.48 -10.32 13.46
C ALA A 395 -6.45 -11.84 13.73
N ALA A 396 -6.07 -12.66 12.75
CA ALA A 396 -5.92 -14.10 12.89
C ALA A 396 -4.89 -14.47 13.96
N TYR A 397 -3.74 -13.78 13.96
CA TYR A 397 -2.68 -13.96 14.96
C TYR A 397 -3.18 -13.66 16.38
N ARG A 398 -3.88 -12.53 16.57
CA ARG A 398 -4.37 -12.12 17.90
C ARG A 398 -5.46 -13.04 18.43
N VAL A 399 -6.25 -13.65 17.56
CA VAL A 399 -7.28 -14.62 17.95
C VAL A 399 -6.71 -16.03 18.12
N GLY A 400 -5.58 -16.34 17.46
CA GLY A 400 -4.92 -17.64 17.50
C GLY A 400 -5.67 -18.74 16.72
N LYS A 401 -6.51 -18.37 15.73
CA LYS A 401 -7.29 -19.30 14.91
C LYS A 401 -7.27 -18.88 13.43
N LYS A 402 -7.42 -19.87 12.54
CA LYS A 402 -7.73 -19.62 11.13
C LYS A 402 -9.07 -18.89 10.99
N LEU A 403 -9.10 -17.86 10.16
CA LEU A 403 -10.29 -17.09 9.82
C LEU A 403 -10.77 -17.48 8.42
N GLU A 404 -12.01 -17.95 8.30
CA GLU A 404 -12.75 -18.04 7.02
C GLU A 404 -13.40 -16.67 6.78
N TYR A 405 -12.94 -15.94 5.77
CA TYR A 405 -13.15 -14.49 5.65
C TYR A 405 -14.15 -14.11 4.55
N ASN A 406 -15.26 -13.53 4.98
CA ASN A 406 -16.20 -12.84 4.10
C ASN A 406 -15.84 -11.37 4.00
N ALA A 407 -15.05 -11.04 2.98
CA ALA A 407 -14.58 -9.68 2.71
C ALA A 407 -15.72 -8.67 2.45
N LYS A 408 -16.82 -9.08 1.81
CA LYS A 408 -17.96 -8.20 1.52
C LYS A 408 -18.59 -7.65 2.81
N ASN A 409 -18.62 -8.48 3.85
CA ASN A 409 -19.24 -8.13 5.14
C ASN A 409 -18.20 -7.82 6.23
N MET A 410 -16.90 -7.84 5.91
CA MET A 410 -15.79 -7.76 6.87
C MET A 410 -15.99 -8.69 8.07
N LYS A 411 -16.20 -9.98 7.82
CA LYS A 411 -16.55 -10.94 8.89
C LYS A 411 -15.78 -12.24 8.75
N ALA A 412 -15.18 -12.70 9.84
CA ALA A 412 -14.74 -14.08 9.97
C ALA A 412 -15.98 -14.95 10.28
N THR A 413 -16.40 -15.79 9.35
CA THR A 413 -17.65 -16.56 9.45
C THR A 413 -17.57 -17.68 10.47
N ASN A 414 -16.36 -18.18 10.74
CA ASN A 414 -16.08 -19.26 11.67
C ASN A 414 -15.55 -18.79 13.04
N CYS A 415 -15.29 -17.50 13.23
CA CYS A 415 -14.63 -16.97 14.43
C CYS A 415 -15.17 -15.57 14.81
N PRO A 416 -16.39 -15.47 15.39
CA PRO A 416 -17.00 -14.19 15.77
C PRO A 416 -16.15 -13.36 16.74
N GLU A 417 -15.33 -13.98 17.58
CA GLU A 417 -14.44 -13.30 18.51
C GLU A 417 -13.31 -12.50 17.83
N ALA A 418 -13.06 -12.73 16.53
CA ALA A 418 -12.12 -11.94 15.74
C ALA A 418 -12.64 -10.53 15.42
N ASP A 419 -13.95 -10.27 15.61
CA ASP A 419 -14.60 -9.01 15.22
C ASP A 419 -13.95 -7.79 15.89
N LYS A 420 -13.56 -7.92 17.17
CA LYS A 420 -12.85 -6.88 17.96
C LYS A 420 -11.43 -6.57 17.46
N TYR A 421 -10.88 -7.40 16.57
CA TYR A 421 -9.58 -7.19 15.93
C TYR A 421 -9.72 -6.79 14.46
N ILE A 422 -10.84 -7.12 13.84
CA ILE A 422 -11.23 -6.63 12.50
C ILE A 422 -11.62 -5.15 12.57
N ARG A 423 -12.37 -4.76 13.61
CA ARG A 423 -12.88 -3.39 13.84
C ARG A 423 -12.17 -2.75 15.02
N LYS A 424 -11.95 -1.43 14.95
CA LYS A 424 -11.35 -0.64 16.04
C LYS A 424 -12.37 0.32 16.64
N THR A 425 -12.18 0.62 17.91
CA THR A 425 -12.89 1.71 18.59
C THR A 425 -12.01 2.96 18.55
N TYR A 426 -12.63 4.10 18.26
CA TYR A 426 -11.95 5.38 18.15
C TYR A 426 -12.38 6.34 19.25
N ARG A 427 -11.52 7.32 19.55
CA ARG A 427 -11.83 8.40 20.50
C ARG A 427 -13.08 9.17 20.07
N LYS A 428 -13.86 9.64 21.04
CA LYS A 428 -15.03 10.50 20.80
C LYS A 428 -14.61 11.71 19.95
N GLY A 429 -15.41 12.02 18.91
CA GLY A 429 -15.15 13.11 17.97
C GLY A 429 -14.31 12.72 16.75
N TRP A 430 -13.76 11.50 16.70
CA TRP A 430 -13.09 10.96 15.53
C TRP A 430 -14.00 9.98 14.81
N VAL A 431 -14.43 10.35 13.60
CA VAL A 431 -15.32 9.54 12.77
C VAL A 431 -14.62 9.20 11.46
N LEU A 432 -14.50 7.90 11.17
CA LEU A 432 -13.73 7.41 10.03
C LEU A 432 -14.41 7.71 8.69
N ASN A 433 -15.74 7.80 8.65
CA ASN A 433 -16.51 7.91 7.42
C ASN A 433 -16.54 9.31 6.79
N GLY A 434 -15.79 10.29 7.31
CA GLY A 434 -15.66 11.61 6.69
C GLY A 434 -16.72 12.59 7.14
#